data_AF-A0A3C1U9W4-F1
#
_entry.id   AF-A0A3C1U9W4-F1
#
_cell.length_a   1.000
_cell.length_b   1.000
_cell.length_c   1.000
_cell.angle_alpha   90.00
_cell.angle_beta   90.00
_cell.angle_gamma   90.00
#
_symmetry.space_group_name_H-M   'P 1'
#
loop_
_entity.id
_entity.type
_entity.pdbx_description
1 polymer ?
#
loop_
_entity_poly.entity_id
_entity_poly.type
_entity_poly.pdbx_seq_one_letter_code
_entity_poly.pdbx_strand_id
1 'polypeptide(L)' 'MIPNRILVIKDSYANSLIPFLTSHFDVIDVVDLRHFNGSLKTLISGSDYKQILFLQNFNQFSLDVNVAKLRY' A
#
# COMPACT_ATOMS: atom_id res chain seq x y z
N MET A 1 -6.14 -18.63 13.40
CA MET A 1 -4.93 -18.34 12.60
C MET A 1 -5.00 -16.86 12.24
N ILE A 2 -3.91 -16.11 12.39
CA ILE A 2 -3.86 -14.68 11.98
C ILE A 2 -3.60 -14.67 10.46
N PRO A 3 -4.43 -14.02 9.63
CA PRO A 3 -4.23 -14.00 8.19
C PRO A 3 -2.94 -13.28 7.81
N ASN A 4 -2.24 -13.78 6.80
CA ASN A 4 -1.05 -13.12 6.25
C ASN A 4 -1.49 -11.91 5.41
N ARG A 5 -1.38 -10.72 6.01
CA ARG A 5 -1.84 -9.45 5.43
C ARG A 5 -0.67 -8.58 4.95
N ILE A 6 -0.82 -8.04 3.75
CA ILE A 6 0.09 -7.05 3.14
C ILE A 6 -0.65 -5.75 2.83
N LEU A 7 0.02 -4.62 3.07
CA LEU A 7 -0.40 -3.30 2.59
C LEU A 7 0.44 -2.92 1.37
N VAL A 8 -0.22 -2.59 0.27
CA VAL A 8 0.43 -2.10 -0.96
C VAL A 8 0.15 -0.62 -1.14
N ILE A 9 1.21 0.20 -1.08
CA ILE A 9 1.16 1.63 -1.39
C ILE A 9 1.57 1.82 -2.85
N LYS A 10 0.65 2.33 -3.67
CA LYS A 10 0.76 2.23 -5.13
C LYS A 10 0.40 3.49 -5.92
N ASP A 11 0.81 3.46 -7.19
CA ASP A 11 0.30 4.28 -8.28
C ASP A 11 -0.34 3.39 -9.37
N SER A 12 -0.60 3.93 -10.57
CA SER A 12 -1.18 3.14 -11.66
C SER A 12 -0.28 2.02 -12.20
N TYR A 13 1.04 2.07 -11.99
CA TYR A 13 2.00 1.06 -12.44
C TYR A 13 1.76 -0.29 -11.75
N ALA A 14 1.33 -0.28 -10.49
CA ALA A 14 1.07 -1.49 -9.72
C ALA A 14 -0.20 -2.24 -10.14
N ASN A 15 -1.13 -1.60 -10.86
CA ASN A 15 -2.47 -2.17 -11.09
C ASN A 15 -2.41 -3.57 -11.74
N SER A 16 -1.50 -3.77 -12.69
CA SER A 16 -1.31 -5.07 -13.36
C SER A 16 -0.46 -6.06 -12.56
N LEU A 17 0.24 -5.60 -11.52
CA LEU A 17 1.16 -6.41 -10.72
C LEU A 17 0.51 -6.95 -9.43
N ILE A 18 -0.48 -6.24 -8.88
CA ILE A 18 -1.21 -6.66 -7.67
C ILE A 18 -1.81 -8.08 -7.78
N PRO A 19 -2.37 -8.53 -8.93
CA PRO A 19 -2.89 -9.90 -9.05
C PRO A 19 -1.86 -10.99 -8.75
N PHE A 20 -0.55 -10.75 -8.97
CA PHE A 20 0.48 -11.73 -8.65
C PHE A 20 0.69 -11.92 -7.14
N LEU A 21 0.18 -11.02 -6.30
CA LEU A 21 0.26 -11.15 -4.84
C LEU A 21 -0.83 -12.08 -4.28
N THR A 22 -1.91 -12.36 -5.02
CA THR A 22 -3.07 -13.09 -4.50
C THR A 22 -2.77 -14.55 -4.16
N SER A 23 -1.71 -15.13 -4.71
CA SER A 23 -1.23 -16.48 -4.36
C SER A 23 -0.39 -16.53 -3.08
N HIS A 24 -0.04 -15.38 -2.49
CA HIS A 24 0.93 -15.29 -1.39
C HIS A 24 0.36 -14.69 -0.11
N PHE A 25 -0.76 -13.97 -0.19
CA PHE A 25 -1.36 -13.25 0.92
C PHE A 25 -2.85 -13.51 1.01
N ASP A 26 -3.35 -13.66 2.23
CA ASP A 26 -4.77 -13.88 2.50
C ASP A 26 -5.58 -12.59 2.31
N VAL A 27 -4.95 -11.45 2.66
CA VAL A 27 -5.55 -10.12 2.51
C VAL A 27 -4.54 -9.13 1.96
N ILE A 28 -4.94 -8.42 0.91
CA ILE A 28 -4.14 -7.39 0.24
C ILE A 28 -4.95 -6.09 0.30
N ASP A 29 -4.51 -5.15 1.14
CA ASP A 29 -5.06 -3.80 1.10
C ASP A 29 -4.23 -2.94 0.17
N VAL A 30 -4.91 -2.16 -0.67
CA VAL A 30 -4.29 -1.35 -1.70
C VAL A 30 -4.61 0.11 -1.44
N VAL A 31 -3.57 0.92 -1.21
CA VAL A 31 -3.69 2.35 -0.96
C VAL A 31 -2.99 3.15 -2.05
N ASP A 32 -3.75 4.04 -2.68
CA ASP A 32 -3.23 5.05 -3.59
C ASP A 32 -3.21 6.40 -2.86
N LEU A 33 -2.02 6.92 -2.55
CA LEU A 33 -1.88 8.13 -1.71
C LEU A 33 -2.54 9.37 -2.32
N ARG A 34 -2.71 9.40 -3.65
CA ARG A 34 -3.37 10.49 -4.36
C ARG A 34 -4.85 10.60 -4.01
N HIS A 35 -5.48 9.47 -3.69
CA HIS A 35 -6.92 9.37 -3.45
C HIS A 35 -7.27 9.00 -2.00
N PHE A 36 -6.29 8.52 -1.24
CA PHE A 36 -6.49 8.16 0.15
C PHE A 36 -6.51 9.39 1.06
N ASN A 37 -7.63 9.57 1.75
CA ASN A 37 -7.86 10.68 2.68
C ASN A 37 -7.88 10.23 4.16
N GLY A 38 -7.70 8.94 4.42
CA GLY A 38 -7.61 8.41 5.78
C GLY A 38 -6.20 8.55 6.37
N SER A 39 -6.06 8.25 7.66
CA SER A 39 -4.75 8.13 8.31
C SER A 39 -4.17 6.73 8.07
N LEU A 40 -2.98 6.68 7.48
CA LEU A 40 -2.23 5.42 7.33
C LEU A 40 -1.79 4.87 8.69
N LYS A 41 -1.48 5.74 9.65
CA LYS A 41 -1.19 5.34 11.02
C LYS A 41 -2.37 4.58 11.63
N THR A 42 -3.59 5.08 11.50
CA THR A 42 -4.79 4.40 11.98
C THR A 42 -4.99 3.06 11.27
N LEU A 43 -4.88 3.04 9.93
CA LEU A 43 -5.01 1.81 9.13
C LEU A 43 -4.03 0.72 9.60
N ILE A 44 -2.76 1.10 9.77
CA ILE A 44 -1.69 0.19 10.18
C ILE A 44 -1.87 -0.25 11.63
N SER A 45 -2.23 0.66 12.55
CA SER A 45 -2.44 0.31 13.96
C SER A 45 -3.66 -0.58 14.20
N GLY A 46 -4.67 -0.50 13.33
CA GLY A 46 -5.90 -1.28 13.42
C GLY A 46 -5.81 -2.66 12.75
N SER A 47 -4.66 -2.98 12.13
CA SER A 47 -4.49 -4.19 11.31
C SER A 47 -3.17 -4.88 11.60
N ASP A 48 -3.15 -6.21 11.62
CA ASP A 48 -1.93 -7.00 11.85
C ASP A 48 -1.06 -7.15 10.59
N TYR A 49 -0.69 -6.05 9.93
CA TYR A 49 0.20 -6.11 8.76
C TYR A 49 1.57 -6.68 9.14
N LYS A 50 2.00 -7.71 8.42
CA LYS A 50 3.38 -8.25 8.55
C LYS A 50 4.32 -7.66 7.51
N GLN A 51 3.77 -7.13 6.42
CA GLN A 51 4.53 -6.59 5.30
C GLN A 51 3.86 -5.32 4.74
N ILE A 52 4.67 -4.37 4.34
CA ILE A 52 4.26 -3.17 3.60
C ILE A 52 5.12 -3.09 2.34
N LEU A 53 4.48 -2.98 1.18
CA LEU A 53 5.12 -2.90 -0.13
C LEU A 53 4.83 -1.55 -0.77
N PHE A 54 5.89 -0.84 -1.15
CA PHE A 54 5.78 0.31 -2.05
C PHE A 54 5.97 -0.18 -3.49
N LEU A 55 4.93 -0.06 -4.30
CA LEU A 55 4.95 -0.48 -5.69
C LEU A 55 4.51 0.66 -6.59
N GLN A 56 5.47 1.42 -7.08
CA GLN A 56 5.24 2.63 -7.86
C GLN A 56 6.26 2.73 -8.99
N ASN A 57 5.94 3.49 -10.04
CA ASN A 57 6.95 3.91 -10.99
C ASN A 57 7.94 4.84 -10.29
N PHE A 58 9.24 4.64 -10.52
CA PHE A 58 10.29 5.42 -9.84
C PHE A 58 10.20 6.93 -10.15
N ASN A 59 9.95 7.30 -11.41
CA ASN A 59 9.82 8.71 -11.80
C ASN A 59 8.59 9.37 -11.17
N GLN A 60 7.49 8.61 -11.04
CA GLN A 60 6.30 9.11 -10.37
C GLN A 60 6.55 9.28 -8.87
N PHE A 61 7.21 8.31 -8.23
CA PHE A 61 7.54 8.33 -6.80
C PHE A 61 8.44 9.50 -6.42
N SER A 62 9.46 9.81 -7.22
CA SER A 62 10.39 10.91 -6.92
C SER A 62 9.74 12.30 -6.94
N LEU A 63 8.59 12.43 -7.63
CA LEU A 63 7.84 13.67 -7.78
C LEU A 63 6.55 13.69 -6.93
N ASP A 64 6.20 12.59 -6.26
CA ASP A 64 4.91 12.47 -5.58
C ASP A 64 4.89 13.18 -4.21
N VAL A 65 4.25 14.36 -4.18
CA VAL A 65 4.03 15.12 -2.95
C VAL A 65 3.15 14.39 -1.93
N ASN A 66 2.34 13.42 -2.36
CA ASN A 66 1.46 12.67 -1.47
C ASN A 66 2.21 11.71 -0.55
N VAL A 67 3.48 11.41 -0.83
CA VAL A 67 4.37 10.66 0.06
C VAL A 67 4.49 11.33 1.44
N ALA A 68 4.31 12.65 1.52
CA ALA A 68 4.28 13.38 2.80
C ALA A 68 3.17 12.89 3.75
N LYS A 69 2.09 12.29 3.24
CA LYS A 69 1.01 11.69 4.04
C LYS A 69 1.48 10.50 4.90
N LEU A 70 2.65 9.93 4.63
CA LEU A 70 3.23 8.86 5.45
C LEU A 70 3.80 9.36 6.78
N ARG A 71 4.04 10.67 6.92
CA ARG A 71 4.63 11.25 8.14
C ARG A 71 3.61 11.37 9.29
N TYR A 72 2.31 11.25 9.01
CA TYR A 72 1.21 11.58 9.92
C TYR A 72 0.19 10.43 10.00
#